data_AF-A0A376LEG1-F1
#
_entry.id   AF-A0A376LEG1-F1
#
_cell.length_a   1.000
_cell.length_b   1.000
_cell.length_c   1.000
_cell.angle_alpha   90.00
_cell.angle_beta   90.00
_cell.angle_gamma   90.00
#
_symmetry.space_group_name_H-M   'P 1'
#
loop_
_entity.id
_entity.type
_entity.pdbx_description
1 polymer ?
#
loop_
_entity_poly.entity_id
_entity_poly.type
_entity_poly.pdbx_seq_one_letter_code
_entity_poly.pdbx_strand_id
1 'polypeptide(L)'
;MVGKLFAPIMLTWFLILAGLGLRSIIANPEVLHALNPMWAVHFFLEYKTVSFIALGAVVLSITGVEALYADMGHFGKFPIRLAWFTVVLPSLTLNYFGQGALLLKNPEAIKNPFFLLAPDWALIPLLIIAALATVIASQAVISGVFSLTRQAVRLGYLSPMRIIHTSEMESGQIYIPFVNWMLYVAVVIVIVSFEHSSNLAARTGLR
;
A
#
# COMPACT_ATOMS: atom_id res chain seq x y z
N MET A 1 -20.78 5.60 9.05
CA MET A 1 -20.71 6.61 7.98
C MET A 1 -19.38 6.59 7.24
N VAL A 2 -18.24 6.56 7.95
CA VAL A 2 -16.88 6.55 7.37
C VAL A 2 -16.65 5.43 6.33
N GLY A 3 -17.01 4.18 6.64
CA GLY A 3 -16.86 3.06 5.70
C GLY A 3 -17.67 3.17 4.40
N LYS A 4 -18.83 3.86 4.42
CA LYS A 4 -19.65 4.09 3.21
C LYS A 4 -19.03 5.11 2.26
N LEU A 5 -18.20 6.02 2.77
CA LEU A 5 -17.46 7.01 1.98
C LEU A 5 -16.12 6.44 1.49
N PHE A 6 -15.45 5.63 2.31
CA PHE A 6 -14.13 5.10 1.99
C PHE A 6 -14.18 3.97 0.96
N ALA A 7 -15.19 3.09 1.04
CA ALA A 7 -15.28 1.93 0.15
C ALA A 7 -15.38 2.29 -1.35
N PRO A 8 -16.20 3.28 -1.79
CA PRO A 8 -16.25 3.67 -3.20
C PRO A 8 -14.94 4.25 -3.73
N ILE A 9 -14.25 5.04 -2.91
CA ILE A 9 -12.95 5.64 -3.28
C ILE A 9 -11.91 4.54 -3.45
N MET A 10 -11.82 3.60 -2.50
CA MET A 10 -10.88 2.48 -2.58
C MET A 10 -11.20 1.54 -3.74
N LEU A 11 -12.47 1.25 -4.00
CA LEU A 11 -12.87 0.44 -5.15
C LEU A 11 -12.48 1.12 -6.46
N THR A 12 -12.74 2.43 -6.58
CA THR A 12 -12.35 3.24 -7.75
C THR A 12 -10.83 3.20 -7.94
N TRP A 13 -10.07 3.38 -6.86
CA TRP A 13 -8.61 3.28 -6.87
C TRP A 13 -8.15 1.93 -7.42
N PHE A 14 -8.62 0.81 -6.86
CA PHE A 14 -8.22 -0.53 -7.31
C PHE A 14 -8.67 -0.85 -8.74
N LEU A 15 -9.82 -0.35 -9.18
CA LEU A 15 -10.26 -0.49 -10.57
C LEU A 15 -9.35 0.28 -11.54
N ILE A 16 -8.91 1.49 -11.17
CA ILE A 16 -7.96 2.27 -11.97
C ILE A 16 -6.62 1.52 -12.05
N LEU A 17 -6.12 0.99 -10.94
CA LEU A 17 -4.89 0.18 -10.92
C LEU A 17 -4.97 -1.02 -11.87
N ALA A 18 -6.09 -1.75 -11.82
CA ALA A 18 -6.36 -2.89 -12.69
C ALA A 18 -6.43 -2.47 -14.16
N GLY A 19 -7.15 -1.38 -14.47
CA GLY A 19 -7.32 -0.90 -15.84
C GLY A 19 -6.00 -0.42 -16.47
N LEU A 20 -5.20 0.34 -15.72
CA LEU A 20 -3.86 0.76 -16.16
C LEU A 20 -2.93 -0.43 -16.36
N GLY A 21 -2.93 -1.36 -15.41
CA GLY A 21 -2.14 -2.58 -15.48
C GLY A 21 -2.49 -3.43 -16.70
N LEU A 22 -3.79 -3.70 -16.88
CA LEU A 22 -4.31 -4.49 -17.99
C LEU A 22 -3.98 -3.85 -19.35
N ARG A 23 -4.13 -2.53 -19.49
CA ARG A 23 -3.76 -1.81 -20.71
C ARG A 23 -2.30 -2.04 -21.09
N SER A 24 -1.39 -1.98 -20.11
CA SER A 24 0.04 -2.19 -20.35
C SER A 24 0.36 -3.65 -20.67
N ILE A 25 -0.28 -4.61 -19.99
CA ILE A 25 -0.16 -6.04 -20.28
C ILE A 25 -0.62 -6.35 -21.71
N ILE A 26 -1.75 -5.79 -22.16
CA ILE A 26 -2.24 -5.96 -23.54
C ILE A 26 -1.21 -5.42 -24.55
N ALA A 27 -0.51 -4.34 -24.22
CA ALA A 27 0.52 -3.77 -25.07
C ALA A 27 1.81 -4.62 -25.13
N ASN A 28 2.17 -5.32 -24.05
CA ASN A 28 3.30 -6.26 -24.03
C ASN A 28 2.94 -7.55 -23.26
N PRO A 29 2.24 -8.51 -23.91
CA PRO A 29 1.76 -9.73 -23.25
C PRO A 29 2.88 -10.66 -22.75
N GLU A 30 4.10 -10.50 -23.28
CA GLU A 30 5.28 -11.28 -22.89
C GLU A 30 5.57 -11.20 -21.39
N VAL A 31 5.14 -10.13 -20.70
CA VAL A 31 5.29 -10.03 -19.23
C VAL A 31 4.64 -11.20 -18.50
N LEU A 32 3.60 -11.82 -19.07
CA LEU A 32 2.92 -12.97 -18.46
C LEU A 32 3.81 -14.21 -18.40
N HIS A 33 4.89 -14.28 -19.19
CA HIS A 33 5.90 -15.34 -19.05
C HIS A 33 6.54 -15.33 -17.66
N ALA A 34 6.52 -14.21 -16.93
CA ALA A 34 7.00 -14.14 -15.53
C ALA A 34 6.21 -15.05 -14.57
N LEU A 35 5.03 -15.56 -14.96
CA LEU A 35 4.31 -16.60 -14.21
C LEU A 35 5.02 -17.96 -14.26
N ASN A 36 5.90 -18.20 -15.23
CA ASN A 36 6.66 -19.43 -15.31
C ASN A 36 7.80 -19.39 -14.25
N PRO A 37 7.80 -20.30 -13.25
CA PRO A 37 8.78 -20.30 -12.17
C PRO A 37 10.23 -20.48 -12.64
N MET A 38 10.44 -20.98 -13.86
CA MET A 38 11.77 -21.07 -14.46
C MET A 38 12.46 -19.70 -14.53
N TRP A 39 11.73 -18.60 -14.74
CA TRP A 39 12.32 -17.25 -14.72
C TRP A 39 12.89 -16.88 -13.37
N ALA A 40 12.21 -17.26 -12.28
CA ALA A 40 12.74 -17.06 -10.94
C ALA A 40 14.02 -17.89 -10.73
N VAL A 41 14.02 -19.16 -11.13
CA VAL A 41 15.22 -20.03 -11.04
C VAL A 41 16.39 -19.44 -11.84
N HIS A 42 16.16 -19.06 -13.09
CA HIS A 42 17.18 -18.40 -13.91
C HIS A 42 17.68 -17.10 -13.28
N PHE A 43 16.78 -16.28 -12.72
CA PHE A 43 17.15 -15.06 -12.01
C PHE A 43 18.07 -15.33 -10.81
N PHE A 44 17.80 -16.37 -10.02
CA PHE A 44 18.66 -16.76 -8.90
C PHE A 44 20.02 -17.29 -9.34
N LEU A 45 20.06 -18.09 -10.41
CA LEU A 45 21.30 -18.68 -10.93
C LEU A 45 22.21 -17.62 -11.57
N GLU A 46 21.63 -16.69 -12.32
CA GLU A 46 22.35 -15.66 -13.07
C GLU A 46 22.78 -14.49 -12.16
N TYR A 47 21.85 -13.94 -11.38
CA TYR A 47 22.06 -12.68 -10.65
C TYR A 47 22.41 -12.85 -9.17
N LYS A 48 22.53 -14.10 -8.67
CA LYS A 48 23.04 -14.52 -7.34
C LYS A 48 22.84 -13.46 -6.24
N THR A 49 23.84 -12.62 -5.96
CA THR A 49 23.78 -11.60 -4.90
C THR A 49 22.60 -10.63 -5.04
N VAL A 50 22.30 -10.15 -6.24
CA VAL A 50 21.15 -9.25 -6.50
C VAL A 50 19.85 -9.98 -6.22
N SER A 51 19.72 -11.24 -6.68
CA SER A 51 18.53 -12.05 -6.43
C SER A 51 18.32 -12.35 -4.93
N PHE A 52 19.41 -12.54 -4.18
CA PHE A 52 19.37 -12.70 -2.73
C PHE A 52 18.88 -11.42 -2.04
N ILE A 53 19.39 -10.25 -2.43
CA ILE A 53 18.91 -8.96 -1.90
C ILE A 53 17.43 -8.75 -2.25
N ALA A 54 17.01 -9.08 -3.47
CA ALA A 54 15.62 -8.99 -3.90
C ALA A 54 14.69 -9.89 -3.08
N LEU A 55 15.15 -11.09 -2.68
CA LEU A 55 14.41 -11.97 -1.78
C LEU A 55 14.14 -11.30 -0.41
N GLY A 56 15.07 -10.47 0.07
CA GLY A 56 14.88 -9.66 1.28
C GLY A 56 13.66 -8.74 1.18
N ALA A 57 13.41 -8.13 0.02
CA ALA A 57 12.22 -7.31 -0.22
C ALA A 57 10.92 -8.15 -0.22
N VAL A 58 10.98 -9.38 -0.75
CA VAL A 58 9.85 -10.33 -0.70
C VAL A 58 9.52 -10.72 0.74
N VAL A 59 10.53 -11.07 1.53
CA VAL A 59 10.36 -11.42 2.95
C VAL A 59 9.80 -10.23 3.74
N LEU A 60 10.31 -9.03 3.50
CA LEU A 60 9.80 -7.81 4.14
C LEU A 60 8.31 -7.59 3.80
N SER A 61 7.90 -7.84 2.55
CA SER A 61 6.48 -7.77 2.17
C SER A 61 5.61 -8.76 2.94
N ILE A 62 6.08 -9.99 3.19
CA ILE A 62 5.35 -11.00 3.97
C ILE A 62 5.13 -10.51 5.42
N THR A 63 6.14 -9.93 6.05
CA THR A 63 6.00 -9.41 7.43
C THR A 63 4.96 -8.30 7.54
N GLY A 64 4.78 -7.48 6.48
CA GLY A 64 3.73 -6.47 6.42
C GLY A 64 2.32 -7.07 6.39
N VAL A 65 2.15 -8.25 5.77
CA VAL A 65 0.86 -8.95 5.71
C VAL A 65 0.49 -9.53 7.07
N GLU A 66 1.44 -10.05 7.84
CA GLU A 66 1.19 -10.57 9.19
C GLU A 66 0.74 -9.48 10.16
N ALA A 67 1.39 -8.30 10.09
CA ALA A 67 0.98 -7.13 10.86
C ALA A 67 -0.45 -6.67 10.50
N LEU A 68 -0.80 -6.70 9.21
CA LEU A 68 -2.16 -6.40 8.76
C LEU A 68 -3.18 -7.43 9.29
N TYR A 69 -2.85 -8.73 9.28
CA TYR A 69 -3.73 -9.78 9.79
C TYR A 69 -3.95 -9.70 11.30
N ALA A 70 -2.95 -9.27 12.06
CA ALA A 70 -3.08 -9.08 13.51
C ALA A 70 -4.07 -7.97 13.89
N ASP A 71 -4.27 -6.98 13.02
CA ASP A 71 -5.15 -5.82 13.23
C ASP A 71 -6.61 -6.07 12.80
N MET A 72 -6.88 -7.15 12.06
CA MET A 72 -8.20 -7.46 11.50
C MET A 72 -9.25 -7.99 12.51
N GLY A 73 -8.92 -8.07 13.80
CA GLY A 73 -9.74 -8.75 14.83
C GLY A 73 -11.18 -8.25 15.01
N HIS A 74 -11.53 -7.08 14.46
CA HIS A 74 -12.88 -6.51 14.54
C HIS A 74 -13.73 -6.70 13.26
N PHE A 75 -13.16 -7.25 12.19
CA PHE A 75 -13.86 -7.56 10.95
C PHE A 75 -14.04 -9.07 10.79
N GLY A 76 -15.18 -9.50 10.25
CA GLY A 76 -15.42 -10.91 9.96
C GLY A 76 -14.43 -11.44 8.90
N LYS A 77 -13.99 -12.70 9.06
CA LYS A 77 -13.11 -13.39 8.10
C LYS A 77 -13.63 -13.42 6.66
N PHE A 78 -14.95 -13.46 6.48
CA PHE A 78 -15.58 -13.59 5.16
C PHE A 78 -15.49 -12.29 4.32
N PRO A 79 -15.94 -11.11 4.81
CA PRO A 79 -15.77 -9.85 4.08
C PRO A 79 -14.33 -9.54 3.67
N ILE A 80 -13.36 -9.84 4.55
CA ILE A 80 -11.94 -9.63 4.27
C ILE A 80 -11.49 -10.49 3.08
N ARG A 81 -11.75 -11.81 3.14
CA ARG A 81 -11.36 -12.73 2.07
C ARG A 81 -12.01 -12.34 0.75
N LEU A 82 -13.29 -11.99 0.78
CA LEU A 82 -14.00 -11.56 -0.42
C LEU A 82 -13.31 -10.34 -1.04
N ALA A 83 -13.15 -9.23 -0.28
CA ALA A 83 -12.50 -8.02 -0.78
C ALA A 83 -11.07 -8.28 -1.29
N TRP A 84 -10.31 -9.12 -0.58
CA TRP A 84 -8.95 -9.48 -0.95
C TRP A 84 -8.90 -10.22 -2.30
N PHE A 85 -9.61 -11.34 -2.41
CA PHE A 85 -9.52 -12.20 -3.59
C PHE A 85 -10.27 -11.66 -4.81
N THR A 86 -11.28 -10.80 -4.64
CA THR A 86 -12.06 -10.27 -5.78
C THR A 86 -11.60 -8.92 -6.27
N VAL A 87 -11.00 -8.08 -5.42
CA VAL A 87 -10.62 -6.70 -5.79
C VAL A 87 -9.13 -6.47 -5.58
N VAL A 88 -8.65 -6.57 -4.34
CA VAL A 88 -7.30 -6.10 -3.98
C VAL A 88 -6.20 -6.91 -4.69
N LEU A 89 -6.22 -8.24 -4.52
CA LEU A 89 -5.22 -9.13 -5.11
C LEU A 89 -5.19 -9.05 -6.65
N PRO A 90 -6.32 -9.18 -7.39
CA PRO A 90 -6.29 -9.10 -8.84
C PRO A 90 -5.85 -7.71 -9.34
N SER A 91 -6.31 -6.62 -8.72
CA SER A 91 -5.91 -5.27 -9.10
C SER A 91 -4.41 -5.01 -8.90
N LEU A 92 -3.85 -5.42 -7.76
CA LEU A 92 -2.42 -5.28 -7.50
C LEU A 92 -1.59 -6.14 -8.45
N THR A 93 -2.01 -7.39 -8.68
CA THR A 93 -1.33 -8.29 -9.62
C THR A 93 -1.29 -7.68 -11.01
N LEU A 94 -2.44 -7.24 -11.54
CA LEU A 94 -2.50 -6.59 -12.85
C LEU A 94 -1.63 -5.34 -12.90
N ASN A 95 -1.61 -4.53 -11.83
CA ASN A 95 -0.79 -3.34 -11.80
C ASN A 95 0.72 -3.64 -11.84
N TYR A 96 1.19 -4.59 -11.03
CA TYR A 96 2.60 -4.98 -11.01
C TYR A 96 3.04 -5.60 -12.34
N PHE A 97 2.24 -6.50 -12.92
CA PHE A 97 2.50 -7.02 -14.27
C PHE A 97 2.46 -5.91 -15.32
N GLY A 98 1.57 -4.94 -15.20
CA GLY A 98 1.54 -3.77 -16.08
C GLY A 98 2.81 -2.92 -15.99
N GLN A 99 3.34 -2.69 -14.80
CA GLN A 99 4.62 -2.00 -14.60
C GLN A 99 5.77 -2.80 -15.23
N GLY A 100 5.78 -4.11 -15.06
CA GLY A 100 6.73 -5.01 -15.73
C GLY A 100 6.66 -4.92 -17.25
N ALA A 101 5.45 -4.95 -17.83
CA ALA A 101 5.22 -4.79 -19.25
C ALA A 101 5.71 -3.44 -19.79
N LEU A 102 5.55 -2.37 -19.01
CA LEU A 102 6.07 -1.05 -19.35
C LEU A 102 7.60 -1.06 -19.36
N LEU A 103 8.24 -1.68 -18.37
CA LEU A 103 9.69 -1.76 -18.24
C LEU A 103 10.35 -2.62 -19.33
N LEU A 104 9.68 -3.69 -19.78
CA LEU A 104 10.16 -4.50 -20.92
C LEU A 104 10.28 -3.67 -22.21
N LYS A 105 9.35 -2.72 -22.41
CA LYS A 105 9.37 -1.82 -23.58
C LYS A 105 10.26 -0.60 -23.39
N ASN A 106 10.24 -0.01 -22.20
CA ASN A 106 11.00 1.20 -21.87
C ASN A 106 11.67 1.06 -20.50
N PRO A 107 12.93 0.59 -20.46
CA PRO A 107 13.68 0.44 -19.21
C PRO A 107 13.86 1.76 -18.43
N GLU A 108 13.85 2.91 -19.11
CA GLU A 108 13.98 4.22 -18.46
C GLU A 108 12.76 4.58 -17.60
N ALA A 109 11.62 3.90 -17.80
CA ALA A 109 10.42 4.07 -17.00
C ALA A 109 10.60 3.64 -15.54
N ILE A 110 11.71 2.99 -15.18
CA ILE A 110 12.04 2.59 -13.79
C ILE A 110 12.08 3.78 -12.82
N LYS A 111 12.28 5.01 -13.31
CA LYS A 111 12.23 6.23 -12.49
C LYS A 111 10.84 6.48 -11.92
N ASN A 112 9.79 6.19 -12.69
CA ASN A 112 8.42 6.40 -12.26
C ASN A 112 7.43 5.46 -12.99
N PRO A 113 7.53 4.13 -12.77
CA PRO A 113 6.77 3.16 -13.53
C PRO A 113 5.27 3.27 -13.27
N PHE A 114 4.88 3.75 -12.08
CA PHE A 114 3.49 3.93 -11.69
C PHE A 114 2.80 5.06 -12.45
N PHE A 115 3.39 6.26 -12.48
CA PHE A 115 2.75 7.39 -13.15
C PHE A 115 2.89 7.27 -14.68
N LEU A 116 3.97 6.69 -15.20
CA LEU A 116 4.16 6.46 -16.63
C LEU A 116 3.25 5.38 -17.21
N LEU A 117 2.59 4.56 -16.37
CA LEU A 117 1.51 3.66 -16.79
C LEU A 117 0.26 4.40 -17.24
N ALA A 118 0.02 5.60 -16.70
CA ALA A 118 -1.15 6.40 -17.02
C ALA A 118 -0.88 7.28 -18.25
N PRO A 119 -1.88 7.50 -19.12
CA PRO A 119 -1.76 8.51 -20.17
C PRO A 119 -1.67 9.91 -19.53
N ASP A 120 -0.99 10.85 -20.20
CA ASP A 120 -0.68 12.17 -19.64
C ASP A 120 -1.91 12.93 -19.12
N TRP A 121 -3.04 12.82 -19.82
CA TRP A 121 -4.31 13.45 -19.41
C TRP A 121 -4.88 12.90 -18.09
N ALA A 122 -4.56 11.65 -17.74
CA ALA A 122 -5.06 10.97 -16.56
C ALA A 122 -4.17 11.14 -15.32
N LEU A 123 -2.99 11.76 -15.46
CA LEU A 123 -2.05 11.94 -14.35
C LEU A 123 -2.64 12.74 -13.19
N ILE A 124 -3.28 13.88 -13.48
CA ILE A 124 -3.87 14.73 -12.45
C ILE A 124 -5.06 14.04 -11.76
N PRO A 125 -6.04 13.47 -12.48
CA PRO A 125 -7.09 12.66 -11.85
C PRO A 125 -6.54 11.50 -11.00
N LEU A 126 -5.54 10.77 -11.50
CA LEU A 126 -4.91 9.66 -10.80
C LEU A 126 -4.27 10.13 -9.49
N LEU A 127 -3.55 11.26 -9.53
CA LEU A 127 -2.91 11.84 -8.35
C LEU A 127 -3.93 12.19 -7.27
N ILE A 128 -5.07 12.78 -7.65
CA ILE A 128 -6.14 13.12 -6.70
C ILE A 128 -6.69 11.85 -6.03
N ILE A 129 -6.99 10.81 -6.81
CA ILE A 129 -7.51 9.55 -6.28
C ILE A 129 -6.45 8.85 -5.41
N ALA A 130 -5.19 8.86 -5.82
CA ALA A 130 -4.08 8.32 -5.04
C ALA A 130 -3.94 9.05 -3.69
N ALA A 131 -4.05 10.37 -3.66
CA ALA A 131 -4.01 11.16 -2.44
C ALA A 131 -5.16 10.80 -1.50
N LEU A 132 -6.39 10.69 -2.04
CA LEU A 132 -7.55 10.26 -1.26
C LEU A 132 -7.38 8.84 -0.70
N ALA A 133 -6.91 7.90 -1.51
CA ALA A 133 -6.61 6.54 -1.07
C ALA A 133 -5.53 6.52 0.03
N THR A 134 -4.50 7.37 -0.08
CA THR A 134 -3.43 7.52 0.91
C THR A 134 -3.97 8.04 2.25
N VAL A 135 -4.87 9.02 2.22
CA VAL A 135 -5.55 9.53 3.41
C VAL A 135 -6.37 8.42 4.08
N ILE A 136 -7.13 7.65 3.29
CA ILE A 136 -7.93 6.52 3.81
C ILE A 136 -7.02 5.45 4.44
N ALA A 137 -5.94 5.08 3.77
CA ALA A 137 -4.97 4.11 4.28
C ALA A 137 -4.35 4.57 5.60
N SER A 138 -3.98 5.85 5.69
CA SER A 138 -3.43 6.45 6.92
C SER A 138 -4.43 6.39 8.08
N GLN A 139 -5.72 6.66 7.80
CA GLN A 139 -6.78 6.54 8.81
C GLN A 139 -6.98 5.10 9.30
N ALA A 140 -6.85 4.11 8.41
CA ALA A 140 -6.93 2.70 8.80
C ALA A 140 -5.80 2.32 9.75
N VAL A 141 -4.56 2.72 9.45
CA VAL A 141 -3.38 2.45 10.31
C VAL A 141 -3.52 3.10 11.68
N ILE A 142 -3.93 4.37 11.75
CA ILE A 142 -4.14 5.08 13.03
C ILE A 142 -5.20 4.34 13.88
N SER A 143 -6.30 3.95 13.24
CA SER A 143 -7.39 3.22 13.92
C SER A 143 -6.93 1.86 14.45
N GLY A 144 -6.08 1.16 13.69
CA GLY A 144 -5.46 -0.09 14.08
C GLY A 144 -4.56 0.05 15.30
N VAL A 145 -3.67 1.06 15.29
CA VAL A 145 -2.79 1.37 16.43
C VAL A 145 -3.61 1.68 17.69
N PHE A 146 -4.72 2.42 17.59
CA PHE A 146 -5.61 2.66 18.74
C PHE A 146 -6.24 1.37 19.27
N SER A 147 -6.66 0.47 18.36
CA SER A 147 -7.23 -0.82 18.72
C SER A 147 -6.23 -1.73 19.44
N LEU A 148 -5.00 -1.84 18.92
CA LEU A 148 -3.90 -2.59 19.54
C LEU A 148 -3.50 -1.98 20.89
N THR A 149 -3.41 -0.66 20.96
CA THR A 149 -3.08 0.03 22.22
C THR A 149 -4.12 -0.24 23.30
N ARG A 150 -5.41 -0.19 22.96
CA ARG A 150 -6.49 -0.54 23.89
C ARG A 150 -6.37 -1.97 24.39
N GLN A 151 -6.04 -2.92 23.50
CA GLN A 151 -5.83 -4.32 23.88
C GLN A 151 -4.64 -4.46 24.83
N ALA A 152 -3.52 -3.80 24.56
CA ALA A 152 -2.34 -3.82 25.41
C ALA A 152 -2.60 -3.22 26.81
N VAL A 153 -3.36 -2.13 26.91
CA VAL A 153 -3.79 -1.57 28.21
C VAL A 153 -4.65 -2.56 28.99
N ARG A 154 -5.59 -3.25 28.32
CA ARG A 154 -6.46 -4.25 28.97
C ARG A 154 -5.68 -5.48 29.47
N LEU A 155 -4.59 -5.85 28.79
CA LEU A 155 -3.70 -6.93 29.19
C LEU A 155 -2.69 -6.51 30.26
N GLY A 156 -2.69 -5.24 30.69
CA GLY A 156 -1.75 -4.71 31.69
C GLY A 156 -0.34 -4.44 31.15
N TYR A 157 -0.11 -4.53 29.84
CA TYR A 157 1.19 -4.24 29.23
C TYR A 157 1.50 -2.74 29.16
N LEU A 158 0.48 -1.89 29.17
CA LEU A 158 0.62 -0.43 29.12
C LEU A 158 -0.13 0.23 30.27
N SER A 159 0.41 1.36 30.75
CA SER A 159 -0.25 2.19 31.77
C SER A 159 -1.64 2.65 31.29
N PRO A 160 -2.63 2.78 32.19
CA PRO A 160 -3.95 3.29 31.83
C PRO A 160 -3.86 4.65 31.11
N MET A 161 -4.44 4.73 29.93
CA MET A 161 -4.49 5.94 29.12
C MET A 161 -5.93 6.46 28.99
N ARG A 162 -6.08 7.75 28.72
CA ARG A 162 -7.40 8.36 28.44
C ARG A 162 -7.91 7.85 27.09
N ILE A 163 -8.96 7.04 27.12
CA ILE A 163 -9.64 6.51 25.94
C ILE A 163 -10.95 7.28 25.75
N ILE A 164 -11.09 7.98 24.62
CA ILE A 164 -12.30 8.71 24.26
C ILE A 164 -13.07 7.87 23.25
N HIS A 165 -14.33 7.55 23.56
CA HIS A 165 -15.23 6.88 22.62
C HIS A 165 -15.91 7.94 21.77
N THR A 166 -15.62 7.95 20.47
CA THR A 166 -16.17 8.94 19.54
C THR A 166 -17.59 8.59 19.08
N SER A 167 -18.02 7.33 19.27
CA SER A 167 -19.40 6.90 19.07
C SER A 167 -19.79 5.82 20.08
N GLU A 168 -21.00 5.90 20.63
CA GLU A 168 -21.53 4.91 21.56
C GLU A 168 -21.98 3.60 20.88
N MET A 169 -22.22 3.62 19.56
CA MET A 169 -22.78 2.49 18.81
C MET A 169 -21.73 1.62 18.11
N GLU A 170 -20.50 2.11 17.92
CA GLU A 170 -19.46 1.42 17.14
C GLU A 170 -18.20 1.23 18.00
N SER A 171 -17.97 0.02 18.49
CA SER A 171 -16.85 -0.32 19.40
C SER A 171 -15.44 -0.07 18.83
N GLY A 172 -15.32 0.28 17.54
CA GLY A 172 -14.08 0.63 16.84
C GLY A 172 -13.80 2.14 16.73
N GLN A 173 -14.73 3.02 17.12
CA GLN A 173 -14.51 4.48 17.06
C GLN A 173 -13.89 4.99 18.36
N ILE A 174 -12.59 4.72 18.50
CA ILE A 174 -11.80 5.01 19.70
C ILE A 174 -10.77 6.07 19.34
N TYR A 175 -10.59 7.07 20.19
CA TYR A 175 -9.54 8.06 20.07
C TYR A 175 -8.66 8.05 21.33
N ILE A 176 -7.35 7.90 21.13
CA ILE A 176 -6.35 7.91 22.20
C ILE A 176 -5.38 9.09 21.96
N PRO A 177 -5.58 10.26 22.62
CA PRO A 177 -4.85 11.48 22.32
C PRO A 177 -3.33 11.34 22.41
N PHE A 178 -2.85 10.62 23.43
CA PHE A 178 -1.41 10.41 23.65
C PHE A 178 -0.76 9.67 22.47
N VAL A 179 -1.39 8.59 22.01
CA VAL A 179 -0.92 7.79 20.88
C VAL A 179 -0.97 8.60 19.59
N ASN A 180 -2.00 9.42 19.38
CA ASN A 180 -2.10 10.29 18.21
C ASN A 180 -0.93 11.27 18.12
N TRP A 181 -0.59 11.93 19.23
CA TRP A 181 0.56 12.84 19.29
C TRP A 181 1.89 12.11 19.09
N MET A 182 2.04 10.91 19.66
CA MET A 182 3.23 10.09 19.44
C MET A 182 3.39 9.69 17.97
N LEU A 183 2.31 9.28 17.30
CA LEU A 183 2.31 9.00 15.86
C LEU A 183 2.66 10.24 15.04
N TYR A 184 2.10 11.40 15.38
CA TYR A 184 2.42 12.67 14.73
C TYR A 184 3.91 12.99 14.83
N VAL A 185 4.49 12.93 16.03
CA VAL A 185 5.93 13.18 16.25
C VAL A 185 6.78 12.18 15.48
N ALA A 186 6.43 10.89 15.49
CA ALA A 186 7.15 9.86 14.74
C ALA A 186 7.13 10.15 13.22
N VAL A 187 5.97 10.54 12.67
CA VAL A 187 5.84 10.92 11.26
C VAL A 187 6.67 12.15 10.94
N VAL A 188 6.66 13.19 11.78
CA VAL A 188 7.49 14.39 11.60
C VAL A 188 8.98 14.04 11.61
N ILE A 189 9.43 13.21 12.55
CA ILE A 189 10.83 12.74 12.60
C ILE A 189 11.20 12.01 11.30
N VAL A 190 10.35 11.11 10.82
CA VAL A 190 10.56 10.39 9.57
C VAL A 190 10.66 11.37 8.40
N ILE A 191 9.72 12.31 8.25
CA ILE A 191 9.72 13.31 7.16
C ILE A 191 11.02 14.11 7.17
N VAL A 192 11.39 14.70 8.31
CA VAL A 192 12.61 15.52 8.43
C VAL A 192 13.89 14.69 8.18
N SER A 193 13.90 13.42 8.59
CA SER A 193 15.05 12.51 8.36
C SER A 193 15.21 12.16 6.88
N PHE A 194 14.10 11.96 6.16
CA PHE A 194 14.11 11.60 4.74
C PHE A 194 14.17 12.82 3.79
N GLU A 195 13.78 14.03 4.23
CA GLU A 195 13.94 15.27 3.44
C GLU A 195 15.40 15.50 3.00
N HIS A 196 16.37 15.06 3.81
CA HIS A 196 17.79 15.12 3.44
C HIS A 196 18.22 14.09 2.39
N SER A 197 17.43 13.04 2.14
CA SER A 197 17.75 11.98 1.17
C SER A 197 17.12 12.22 -0.21
N SER A 198 16.11 13.08 -0.31
CA SER A 198 15.32 13.32 -1.52
C SER A 198 15.40 14.75 -2.06
N ASN A 199 16.54 15.44 -1.89
CA ASN A 199 16.80 16.72 -2.56
C ASN A 199 17.07 16.58 -4.09
N LEU A 200 16.45 15.57 -4.72
CA LEU A 200 16.67 15.16 -6.11
C LEU A 200 15.36 14.87 -6.88
N ALA A 201 14.19 15.21 -6.35
CA ALA A 201 12.95 15.27 -7.13
C ALA A 201 12.64 16.68 -7.66
N ALA A 202 13.24 17.73 -7.08
CA ALA A 202 13.13 19.12 -7.55
C ALA A 202 14.10 19.47 -8.70
N ARG A 203 14.85 18.49 -9.21
CA ARG A 203 15.82 18.65 -10.33
C ARG A 203 15.47 17.82 -11.58
N THR A 204 14.23 17.38 -11.68
CA THR A 204 13.57 16.90 -12.91
C THR A 204 12.32 17.76 -13.06
N GLY A 205 12.37 18.91 -13.71
CA GLY A 205 12.75 19.02 -15.12
C GLY A 205 11.52 18.69 -15.95
N LEU A 206 10.55 19.62 -15.97
CA LEU A 206 9.66 19.75 -17.12
C LEU A 206 10.55 19.99 -18.35
N ARG A 207 10.73 18.94 -19.16
CA ARG A 207 11.01 18.97 -20.59
C ARG A 207 10.80 17.57 -21.17
#